data_AF-A0A1H9IZU2-F1
#
_entry.id   AF-A0A1H9IZU2-F1
#
_cell.length_a   1.000
_cell.length_b   1.000
_cell.length_c   1.000
_cell.angle_alpha   90.00
_cell.angle_beta   90.00
_cell.angle_gamma   90.00
#
_symmetry.space_group_name_H-M   'P 1'
#
loop_
_entity.id
_entity.type
_entity.pdbx_description
1 polymer ?
#
loop_
_entity_poly.entity_id
_entity_poly.type
_entity_poly.pdbx_seq_one_letter_code
_entity_poly.pdbx_strand_id
1 'polypeptide(L)'
;MSSLLLPFAKHIPTGKTVAPEEVDRGNACDCECLFCGAPMQARQGSEKAYHFAHQPKKVDDDHPCPASFARCIFWMAKRILEEGSEISLPEYKVVHSDSFLGLEKEYLITEAKRLPYRLNNFPNISDSPSDKIRIEISINGHPLNLVMADSKHYLRPNEATVRISMNFLADTYKEQSKGFLSAMRELMLDSVQAKEWLFHSKSRQDQRKREFEDLVQAKRDLIEAKKQAKLQEANRANELREQRLRERSDPQIAENIARRLNDLIRIAKYASEAGAKSGWQCCSCYAVRTTKLKQCIHCGQSESLPFDFSEDNMSNLENKFYCGNYAAKSLAAAPFLIF
;
A
#
# COMPACT_ATOMS: atom_id res chain seq x y z
N MET A 1 39.14 -6.19 -38.33
CA MET A 1 37.91 -7.00 -38.23
C MET A 1 37.77 -7.43 -36.78
N SER A 2 36.78 -6.92 -36.05
CA SER A 2 36.50 -7.36 -34.68
C SER A 2 36.20 -8.86 -34.73
N SER A 3 37.15 -9.69 -34.29
CA SER A 3 37.01 -11.14 -34.35
C SER A 3 35.96 -11.55 -33.33
N LEU A 4 34.73 -11.74 -33.80
CA LEU A 4 33.64 -12.27 -32.99
C LEU A 4 34.10 -13.60 -32.37
N LEU A 5 34.22 -13.64 -31.04
CA LEU A 5 34.62 -14.85 -30.33
C LEU A 5 33.38 -15.75 -30.21
N LEU A 6 33.39 -16.87 -30.93
CA LEU A 6 32.27 -17.80 -30.94
C LEU A 6 32.41 -18.78 -29.78
N PRO A 7 31.49 -18.82 -28.80
CA PRO A 7 31.68 -19.63 -27.60
C PRO A 7 31.23 -21.09 -27.77
N PHE A 8 30.80 -21.50 -28.96
CA PHE A 8 30.49 -22.89 -29.28
C PHE A 8 30.49 -23.18 -30.78
N ALA A 9 30.45 -24.48 -31.09
CA ALA A 9 30.31 -25.01 -32.44
C ALA A 9 29.50 -26.32 -32.40
N LYS A 10 29.17 -26.89 -33.55
CA LYS A 10 28.61 -28.25 -33.63
C LYS A 10 29.75 -29.24 -33.77
N HIS A 11 29.85 -30.19 -32.84
CA HIS A 11 30.82 -31.27 -32.91
C HIS A 11 30.33 -32.34 -33.88
N ILE A 12 31.01 -32.51 -35.01
CA ILE A 12 30.57 -33.35 -36.13
C ILE A 12 30.32 -34.80 -35.69
N PRO A 13 31.24 -35.47 -34.96
CA PRO A 13 31.05 -36.88 -34.57
C PRO A 13 29.82 -37.13 -33.70
N THR A 14 29.47 -36.18 -32.83
CA THR A 14 28.37 -36.35 -31.86
C THR A 14 27.07 -35.64 -32.27
N GLY A 15 27.13 -34.73 -33.23
CA GLY A 15 26.04 -33.83 -33.59
C GLY A 15 25.67 -32.79 -32.53
N LYS A 16 26.35 -32.75 -31.37
CA LYS A 16 26.03 -31.86 -30.24
C LYS A 16 26.64 -30.48 -30.42
N THR A 17 25.95 -29.46 -29.88
CA THR A 17 26.53 -28.12 -29.69
C THR A 17 27.52 -28.16 -28.53
N VAL A 18 28.80 -27.86 -28.74
CA VAL A 18 29.88 -27.97 -27.73
C VAL A 18 30.59 -26.64 -27.50
N ALA A 19 31.04 -26.40 -26.28
CA ALA A 19 31.97 -25.32 -25.93
C ALA A 19 33.42 -25.71 -26.27
N PRO A 20 34.35 -24.74 -26.43
CA PRO A 20 35.73 -25.07 -26.77
C PRO A 20 36.42 -25.95 -25.73
N GLU A 21 35.97 -25.92 -24.46
CA GLU A 21 36.52 -26.72 -23.36
C GLU A 21 36.20 -28.21 -23.46
N GLU A 22 35.21 -28.58 -24.29
CA GLU A 22 34.72 -29.97 -24.43
C GLU A 22 35.37 -30.71 -25.60
N VAL A 23 36.29 -30.08 -26.33
CA VAL A 23 36.89 -30.61 -27.55
C VAL A 23 38.40 -30.43 -27.58
N ASP A 24 39.06 -31.16 -28.47
CA ASP A 24 40.49 -31.03 -28.70
C ASP A 24 40.86 -29.64 -29.23
N ARG A 25 42.07 -29.19 -28.89
CA ARG A 25 42.58 -27.88 -29.29
C ARG A 25 42.80 -27.81 -30.81
N GLY A 26 42.54 -26.63 -31.37
CA GLY A 26 42.93 -26.29 -32.73
C GLY A 26 42.02 -26.92 -33.77
N ASN A 27 42.61 -27.38 -34.89
CA ASN A 27 41.86 -27.98 -36.00
C ASN A 27 41.42 -29.42 -35.70
N ALA A 28 41.95 -30.04 -34.64
CA ALA A 28 41.57 -31.38 -34.20
C ALA A 28 40.21 -31.42 -33.48
N CYS A 29 39.54 -30.26 -33.31
CA CYS A 29 38.26 -30.19 -32.61
C CYS A 29 37.08 -30.87 -33.35
N ASP A 30 37.24 -31.21 -34.63
CA ASP A 30 36.19 -31.79 -35.49
C ASP A 30 34.83 -31.08 -35.38
N CYS A 31 34.87 -29.75 -35.37
CA CYS A 31 33.70 -28.90 -35.24
C CYS A 31 33.38 -28.12 -36.51
N GLU A 32 32.09 -27.84 -36.72
CA GLU A 32 31.57 -26.97 -37.77
C GLU A 32 30.72 -25.83 -37.18
N CYS A 33 30.65 -24.72 -37.90
CA CYS A 33 29.81 -23.58 -37.52
C CYS A 33 28.32 -23.95 -37.64
N LEU A 34 27.54 -23.69 -36.58
CA LEU A 34 26.08 -23.92 -36.59
C LEU A 34 25.32 -23.05 -37.60
N PHE A 35 25.95 -22.01 -38.14
CA PHE A 35 25.29 -21.04 -39.02
C PHE A 35 25.65 -21.22 -40.49
N CYS A 36 26.93 -21.38 -40.81
CA CYS A 36 27.40 -21.52 -42.19
C CYS A 36 27.95 -22.91 -42.53
N GLY A 37 28.04 -23.83 -41.55
CA GLY A 37 28.61 -25.16 -41.75
C GLY A 37 30.14 -25.20 -41.99
N ALA A 38 30.82 -24.04 -42.00
CA ALA A 38 32.26 -24.01 -42.23
C ALA A 38 33.04 -24.69 -41.08
N PRO A 39 34.15 -25.40 -41.38
CA PRO A 39 35.02 -25.98 -40.37
C PRO A 39 35.56 -24.94 -39.39
N MET A 40 35.59 -25.32 -38.12
CA MET A 40 36.03 -24.47 -37.01
C MET A 40 37.39 -24.90 -36.46
N GLN A 41 38.00 -24.00 -35.71
CA GLN A 41 39.22 -24.20 -34.94
C GLN A 41 38.94 -23.80 -33.49
N ALA A 42 39.16 -24.72 -32.55
CA ALA A 42 39.05 -24.42 -31.11
C ALA A 42 40.31 -23.67 -30.62
N ARG A 43 40.16 -22.42 -30.20
CA ARG A 43 41.23 -21.58 -29.66
C ARG A 43 41.17 -21.57 -28.14
N GLN A 44 42.06 -22.35 -27.54
CA GLN A 44 42.20 -22.52 -26.10
C GLN A 44 43.52 -21.87 -25.63
N GLY A 45 43.55 -20.52 -25.55
CA GLY A 45 44.74 -19.75 -25.19
C GLY A 45 44.75 -19.26 -23.74
N SER A 46 45.90 -18.86 -23.21
CA SER A 46 46.03 -18.29 -21.86
C SER A 46 45.62 -16.81 -21.77
N GLU A 47 45.70 -16.07 -22.88
CA GLU A 47 45.48 -14.61 -22.91
C GLU A 47 44.07 -14.21 -23.32
N LYS A 48 43.40 -15.02 -24.15
CA LYS A 48 42.05 -14.74 -24.67
C LYS A 48 41.09 -15.82 -24.22
N ALA A 49 39.83 -15.44 -23.98
CA ALA A 49 38.75 -16.37 -23.71
C ALA A 49 38.70 -17.49 -24.75
N TYR A 50 38.41 -18.70 -24.28
CA TYR A 50 38.28 -19.86 -25.14
C TYR A 50 37.19 -19.62 -26.18
N HIS A 51 37.50 -19.82 -27.46
CA HIS A 51 36.52 -19.55 -28.52
C HIS A 51 36.79 -20.42 -29.73
N PHE A 52 35.77 -20.58 -30.56
CA PHE A 52 35.90 -21.10 -31.90
C PHE A 52 36.18 -19.94 -32.86
N ALA A 53 36.98 -20.23 -33.88
CA ALA A 53 37.17 -19.38 -35.04
C ALA A 53 36.97 -20.21 -36.30
N HIS A 54 36.46 -19.61 -37.38
CA HIS A 54 36.45 -20.28 -38.67
C HIS A 54 37.88 -20.60 -39.11
N GLN A 55 38.08 -21.75 -39.73
CA GLN A 55 39.36 -22.07 -40.35
C GLN A 55 39.66 -21.08 -41.50
N PRO A 56 40.90 -20.62 -41.67
CA PRO A 56 41.26 -19.68 -42.73
C PRO A 56 40.87 -20.20 -44.12
N LYS A 57 40.31 -19.33 -44.97
CA LYS A 57 39.91 -19.65 -46.37
C LYS A 57 38.85 -20.76 -46.50
N LYS A 58 38.07 -21.01 -45.45
CA LYS A 58 36.97 -22.00 -45.43
C LYS A 58 35.58 -21.36 -45.28
N VAL A 59 35.52 -20.04 -45.24
CA VAL A 59 34.27 -19.27 -45.28
C VAL A 59 34.17 -18.68 -46.68
N ASP A 60 32.97 -18.70 -47.24
CA ASP A 60 32.66 -18.02 -48.48
C ASP A 60 32.69 -16.51 -48.25
N ASP A 61 33.60 -15.81 -48.94
CA ASP A 61 33.76 -14.36 -48.82
C ASP A 61 32.56 -13.60 -49.42
N ASP A 62 31.82 -14.23 -50.35
CA ASP A 62 30.61 -13.66 -50.96
C ASP A 62 29.38 -13.83 -50.06
N HIS A 63 29.42 -14.77 -49.10
CA HIS A 63 28.36 -15.05 -48.14
C HIS A 63 28.89 -15.05 -46.69
N PRO A 64 29.07 -13.86 -46.08
CA PRO A 64 29.62 -13.77 -44.73
C PRO A 64 28.77 -14.54 -43.73
N CYS A 65 29.43 -15.30 -42.86
CA CYS A 65 28.77 -16.10 -41.85
C CYS A 65 27.87 -15.23 -40.95
N PRO A 66 26.57 -15.56 -40.78
CA PRO A 66 25.63 -14.75 -39.99
C PRO A 66 25.77 -14.99 -38.48
N ALA A 67 26.86 -15.61 -38.03
CA ALA A 67 27.10 -15.86 -36.62
C ALA A 67 27.22 -14.53 -35.86
N SER A 68 26.57 -14.45 -34.70
CA SER A 68 26.70 -13.34 -33.76
C SER A 68 26.75 -13.90 -32.34
N PHE A 69 27.33 -13.16 -31.40
CA PHE A 69 27.39 -13.60 -30.00
C PHE A 69 25.98 -13.86 -29.41
N ALA A 70 25.00 -13.02 -29.77
CA ALA A 70 23.61 -13.17 -29.36
C ALA A 70 22.96 -14.44 -29.95
N ARG A 71 23.10 -14.66 -31.26
CA ARG A 71 22.64 -15.90 -31.92
C ARG A 71 23.35 -17.11 -31.33
N CYS A 72 24.60 -16.94 -30.92
CA CYS A 72 25.31 -17.95 -30.20
C CYS A 72 24.59 -18.25 -28.86
N ILE A 73 24.59 -17.34 -27.89
CA ILE A 73 23.96 -17.57 -26.57
C ILE A 73 22.60 -18.28 -26.69
N PHE A 74 21.76 -17.83 -27.63
CA PHE A 74 20.48 -18.45 -27.93
C PHE A 74 20.57 -19.96 -28.23
N TRP A 75 21.40 -20.40 -29.19
CA TRP A 75 21.51 -21.83 -29.54
C TRP A 75 22.13 -22.69 -28.44
N MET A 76 23.03 -22.13 -27.63
CA MET A 76 23.54 -22.83 -26.45
C MET A 76 22.42 -23.06 -25.42
N ALA A 77 21.49 -22.12 -25.28
CA ALA A 77 20.33 -22.28 -24.41
C ALA A 77 19.49 -23.50 -24.79
N LYS A 78 19.41 -23.87 -26.08
CA LYS A 78 18.72 -25.09 -26.54
C LYS A 78 19.27 -26.33 -25.85
N ARG A 79 20.59 -26.56 -25.98
CA ARG A 79 21.26 -27.71 -25.38
C ARG A 79 21.05 -27.73 -23.87
N ILE A 80 21.26 -26.59 -23.21
CA ILE A 80 21.12 -26.49 -21.76
C ILE A 80 19.70 -26.83 -21.32
N LEU A 81 18.68 -26.38 -22.06
CA LEU A 81 17.29 -26.67 -21.75
C LEU A 81 16.89 -28.12 -22.09
N GLU A 82 17.50 -28.73 -23.10
CA GLU A 82 17.29 -30.15 -23.44
C GLU A 82 17.95 -31.09 -22.42
N GLU A 83 19.12 -30.73 -21.89
CA GLU A 83 19.85 -31.51 -20.88
C GLU A 83 19.38 -31.23 -19.44
N GLY A 84 18.78 -30.06 -19.20
CA GLY A 84 18.25 -29.67 -17.90
C GLY A 84 16.89 -30.29 -17.61
N SER A 85 16.56 -30.40 -16.34
CA SER A 85 15.27 -30.91 -15.85
C SER A 85 14.55 -29.94 -14.92
N GLU A 86 15.28 -29.01 -14.31
CA GLU A 86 14.76 -28.03 -13.35
C GLU A 86 15.24 -26.63 -13.69
N ILE A 87 14.40 -25.65 -13.37
CA ILE A 87 14.69 -24.22 -13.55
C ILE A 87 14.29 -23.44 -12.30
N SER A 88 15.19 -22.59 -11.83
CA SER A 88 14.95 -21.60 -10.79
C SER A 88 14.24 -20.39 -11.39
N LEU A 89 13.08 -20.05 -10.85
CA LEU A 89 12.30 -18.88 -11.20
C LEU A 89 12.28 -17.88 -10.04
N PRO A 90 12.35 -16.57 -10.32
CA PRO A 90 12.32 -15.54 -9.28
C PRO A 90 10.95 -15.42 -8.62
N GLU A 91 10.88 -14.71 -7.51
CA GLU A 91 9.60 -14.24 -6.98
C GLU A 91 8.94 -13.24 -7.93
N TYR A 92 7.61 -13.13 -7.87
CA TYR A 92 6.86 -12.10 -8.58
C TYR A 92 5.95 -11.35 -7.65
N LYS A 93 6.08 -10.03 -7.65
CA LYS A 93 5.28 -9.10 -6.86
C LYS A 93 4.61 -8.10 -7.78
N VAL A 94 3.40 -7.70 -7.42
CA VAL A 94 2.67 -6.60 -8.09
C VAL A 94 2.34 -5.53 -7.07
N VAL A 95 2.49 -4.28 -7.48
CA VAL A 95 2.16 -3.12 -6.65
C VAL A 95 0.91 -2.46 -7.23
N HIS A 96 -0.07 -2.24 -6.37
CA HIS A 96 -1.25 -1.45 -6.70
C HIS A 96 -1.26 -0.19 -5.84
N SER A 97 -1.61 0.94 -6.45
CA SER A 97 -1.66 2.23 -5.79
C SER A 97 -2.88 3.06 -6.20
N ASP A 98 -3.36 3.88 -5.29
CA ASP A 98 -4.37 4.91 -5.49
C ASP A 98 -3.81 6.22 -4.92
N SER A 99 -3.34 7.09 -5.81
CA SER A 99 -2.68 8.35 -5.46
C SER A 99 -3.62 9.34 -4.77
N PHE A 100 -4.93 9.28 -5.06
CA PHE A 100 -5.92 10.18 -4.46
C PHE A 100 -6.10 9.87 -2.97
N LEU A 101 -6.07 8.59 -2.62
CA LEU A 101 -6.15 8.13 -1.24
C LEU A 101 -4.79 7.95 -0.56
N GLY A 102 -3.68 8.12 -1.28
CA GLY A 102 -2.34 7.80 -0.78
C GLY A 102 -2.24 6.34 -0.29
N LEU A 103 -2.87 5.42 -1.02
CA LEU A 103 -2.81 3.99 -0.73
C LEU A 103 -1.83 3.33 -1.68
N GLU A 104 -0.96 2.49 -1.13
CA GLU A 104 -0.10 1.61 -1.89
C GLU A 104 -0.06 0.25 -1.19
N LYS A 105 -0.12 -0.82 -1.96
CA LYS A 105 0.01 -2.18 -1.44
C LYS A 105 0.71 -3.09 -2.43
N GLU A 106 1.72 -3.79 -1.93
CA GLU A 106 2.43 -4.84 -2.63
C GLU A 106 1.77 -6.20 -2.37
N TYR A 107 1.66 -7.02 -3.42
CA TYR A 107 1.13 -8.38 -3.35
C TYR A 107 2.11 -9.38 -3.96
N LEU A 108 2.42 -10.42 -3.20
CA LEU A 108 3.17 -11.57 -3.69
C LEU A 108 2.27 -12.47 -4.56
N ILE A 109 2.66 -12.68 -5.81
CA ILE A 109 1.98 -13.57 -6.77
C ILE A 109 2.54 -14.99 -6.70
N THR A 110 3.87 -15.10 -6.61
CA THR A 110 4.60 -16.36 -6.39
C THR A 110 5.94 -16.07 -5.71
N GLU A 111 6.40 -16.97 -4.85
CA GLU A 111 7.75 -16.95 -4.30
C GLU A 111 8.76 -17.47 -5.34
N ALA A 112 10.04 -17.20 -5.10
CA ALA A 112 11.13 -17.80 -5.86
C ALA A 112 11.18 -19.30 -5.61
N LYS A 113 11.21 -20.12 -6.67
CA LYS A 113 11.20 -21.59 -6.57
C LYS A 113 12.00 -22.21 -7.70
N ARG A 114 12.66 -23.33 -7.39
CA ARG A 114 13.23 -24.25 -8.37
C ARG A 114 12.19 -25.31 -8.70
N LEU A 115 11.85 -25.47 -9.96
CA LEU A 115 10.74 -26.29 -10.41
C LEU A 115 11.15 -27.17 -11.58
N PRO A 116 10.64 -28.41 -11.67
CA PRO A 116 10.82 -29.23 -12.85
C PRO A 116 10.12 -28.58 -14.05
N TYR A 117 10.74 -28.68 -15.22
CA TYR A 117 10.14 -28.22 -16.47
C TYR A 117 10.23 -29.28 -17.55
N ARG A 118 9.40 -29.12 -18.59
CA ARG A 118 9.53 -29.82 -19.86
C ARG A 118 9.68 -28.81 -20.98
N LEU A 119 10.70 -28.99 -21.82
CA LEU A 119 10.84 -28.20 -23.04
C LEU A 119 9.76 -28.62 -24.04
N ASN A 120 8.91 -27.68 -24.44
CA ASN A 120 7.81 -27.94 -25.37
C ASN A 120 8.18 -27.54 -26.79
N ASN A 121 8.71 -26.32 -26.95
CA ASN A 121 9.10 -25.78 -28.24
C ASN A 121 10.35 -24.90 -28.11
N PHE A 122 11.28 -25.10 -29.03
CA PHE A 122 12.46 -24.28 -29.20
C PHE A 122 12.54 -23.86 -30.68
N PRO A 123 12.52 -22.56 -31.01
CA PRO A 123 12.38 -22.10 -32.39
C PRO A 123 13.61 -22.40 -33.25
N ASN A 124 13.42 -22.53 -34.57
CA ASN A 124 14.50 -22.84 -35.51
C ASN A 124 15.30 -21.60 -35.94
N ILE A 125 16.49 -21.86 -36.49
CA ILE A 125 17.51 -20.86 -36.86
C ILE A 125 17.05 -19.94 -38.01
N SER A 126 16.09 -20.45 -38.79
CA SER A 126 15.45 -19.85 -39.95
C SER A 126 14.25 -18.98 -39.61
N ASP A 127 13.63 -19.16 -38.43
CA ASP A 127 12.25 -18.71 -38.20
C ASP A 127 12.16 -17.25 -37.73
N SER A 128 13.28 -16.59 -37.42
CA SER A 128 13.28 -15.12 -37.33
C SER A 128 14.67 -14.47 -37.30
N PRO A 129 14.87 -13.39 -38.07
CA PRO A 129 15.88 -12.36 -37.81
C PRO A 129 15.49 -11.41 -36.65
N SER A 130 14.32 -11.57 -36.02
CA SER A 130 13.83 -10.63 -35.01
C SER A 130 14.39 -10.89 -33.61
N ASP A 131 14.66 -9.79 -32.89
CA ASP A 131 15.27 -9.71 -31.55
C ASP A 131 14.42 -10.31 -30.40
N LYS A 132 13.43 -11.15 -30.70
CA LYS A 132 12.49 -11.70 -29.72
C LYS A 132 12.33 -13.19 -29.93
N ILE A 133 13.24 -13.95 -29.33
CA ILE A 133 13.16 -15.40 -29.41
C ILE A 133 12.46 -15.92 -28.17
N ARG A 134 11.27 -16.48 -28.39
CA ARG A 134 10.41 -17.08 -27.37
C ARG A 134 10.66 -18.59 -27.34
N ILE A 135 10.99 -19.11 -26.17
CA ILE A 135 11.13 -20.53 -25.90
C ILE A 135 9.94 -20.93 -25.04
N GLU A 136 9.29 -22.04 -25.37
CA GLU A 136 8.13 -22.53 -24.63
C GLU A 136 8.52 -23.74 -23.79
N ILE A 137 8.34 -23.62 -22.48
CA ILE A 137 8.44 -24.71 -21.53
C ILE A 137 7.10 -24.93 -20.84
N SER A 138 6.94 -26.07 -20.18
CA SER A 138 5.84 -26.29 -19.25
C SER A 138 6.35 -26.58 -17.85
N ILE A 139 5.67 -26.03 -16.85
CA ILE A 139 5.92 -26.27 -15.43
C ILE A 139 4.63 -26.79 -14.82
N ASN A 140 4.65 -28.00 -14.27
CA ASN A 140 3.48 -28.68 -13.73
C ASN A 140 2.27 -28.68 -14.69
N GLY A 141 2.52 -28.84 -16.00
CA GLY A 141 1.49 -28.84 -17.03
C GLY A 141 1.01 -27.46 -17.49
N HIS A 142 1.52 -26.37 -16.91
CA HIS A 142 1.18 -25.00 -17.33
C HIS A 142 2.25 -24.44 -18.28
N PRO A 143 1.88 -23.79 -19.39
CA PRO A 143 2.83 -23.18 -20.31
C PRO A 143 3.52 -21.96 -19.67
N LEU A 144 4.81 -21.83 -19.95
CA LEU A 144 5.64 -20.70 -19.57
C LEU A 144 6.55 -20.33 -20.74
N ASN A 145 6.52 -19.05 -21.10
CA ASN A 145 7.41 -18.48 -22.10
C ASN A 145 8.71 -18.00 -21.44
N LEU A 146 9.85 -18.41 -21.98
CA LEU A 146 11.14 -17.81 -21.70
C LEU A 146 11.52 -16.89 -22.85
N VAL A 147 11.91 -15.65 -22.56
CA VAL A 147 12.35 -14.68 -23.56
C VAL A 147 13.75 -14.21 -23.23
N MET A 148 14.70 -14.47 -24.12
CA MET A 148 16.07 -13.99 -24.00
C MET A 148 16.15 -12.60 -24.66
N ALA A 149 16.33 -11.55 -23.86
CA ALA A 149 16.35 -10.17 -24.36
C ALA A 149 17.03 -9.19 -23.39
N ASP A 150 17.67 -8.16 -23.93
CA ASP A 150 18.37 -7.13 -23.14
C ASP A 150 17.48 -6.01 -22.63
N SER A 151 16.33 -5.75 -23.27
CA SER A 151 15.42 -4.67 -22.88
C SER A 151 13.98 -5.16 -22.62
N LYS A 152 13.29 -4.47 -21.70
CA LYS A 152 11.87 -4.73 -21.39
C LYS A 152 10.90 -4.04 -22.34
N HIS A 153 11.36 -3.00 -23.05
CA HIS A 153 10.53 -1.94 -23.62
C HIS A 153 9.52 -2.39 -24.69
N TYR A 154 9.60 -3.63 -25.16
CA TYR A 154 8.78 -4.13 -26.26
C TYR A 154 7.98 -5.40 -25.93
N LEU A 155 7.89 -5.78 -24.66
CA LEU A 155 7.20 -6.98 -24.22
C LEU A 155 6.03 -6.60 -23.29
N ARG A 156 4.80 -6.75 -23.79
CA ARG A 156 3.57 -6.72 -22.97
C ARG A 156 2.89 -8.08 -23.03
N PRO A 157 3.46 -9.11 -22.38
CA PRO A 157 2.87 -10.43 -22.39
C PRO A 157 1.54 -10.42 -21.62
N ASN A 158 0.59 -11.22 -22.12
CA ASN A 158 -0.67 -11.57 -21.47
C ASN A 158 -0.66 -13.03 -20.97
N GLU A 159 0.48 -13.71 -21.11
CA GLU A 159 0.74 -15.10 -20.76
C GLU A 159 1.98 -15.17 -19.87
N ALA A 160 2.09 -16.24 -19.07
CA ALA A 160 3.21 -16.44 -18.17
C ALA A 160 4.54 -16.34 -18.94
N THR A 161 5.35 -15.33 -18.61
CA THR A 161 6.57 -15.00 -19.35
C THR A 161 7.65 -14.54 -18.39
N VAL A 162 8.82 -15.18 -18.49
CA VAL A 162 10.04 -14.80 -17.79
C VAL A 162 11.06 -14.31 -18.81
N ARG A 163 11.59 -13.11 -18.58
CA ARG A 163 12.74 -12.60 -19.32
C ARG A 163 14.01 -13.17 -18.70
N ILE A 164 14.97 -13.53 -19.56
CA ILE A 164 16.34 -13.84 -19.19
C ILE A 164 17.24 -12.78 -19.83
N SER A 165 17.96 -12.01 -19.01
CA SER A 165 18.85 -10.94 -19.45
C SER A 165 20.11 -11.50 -20.10
N MET A 166 20.43 -11.11 -21.34
CA MET A 166 21.63 -11.58 -22.03
C MET A 166 22.88 -10.75 -21.67
N ASN A 167 22.71 -9.47 -21.32
CA ASN A 167 23.77 -8.61 -20.81
C ASN A 167 24.56 -9.24 -19.65
N PHE A 168 23.89 -9.96 -18.74
CA PHE A 168 24.54 -10.58 -17.59
C PHE A 168 25.67 -11.54 -18.01
N LEU A 169 25.47 -12.32 -19.06
CA LEU A 169 26.51 -13.20 -19.62
C LEU A 169 27.57 -12.45 -20.39
N ALA A 170 27.17 -11.43 -21.15
CA ALA A 170 28.11 -10.64 -21.93
C ALA A 170 29.16 -9.98 -21.03
N ASP A 171 28.75 -9.50 -19.85
CA ASP A 171 29.64 -8.87 -18.88
C ASP A 171 30.48 -9.93 -18.14
N THR A 172 29.85 -11.00 -17.65
CA THR A 172 30.55 -12.08 -16.95
C THR A 172 31.61 -12.77 -17.82
N TYR A 173 31.33 -12.97 -19.11
CA TYR A 173 32.21 -13.71 -20.01
C TYR A 173 33.37 -12.87 -20.57
N LYS A 174 33.23 -11.55 -20.66
CA LYS A 174 34.35 -10.67 -21.05
C LYS A 174 35.52 -10.77 -20.07
N GLU A 175 35.23 -11.04 -18.80
CA GLU A 175 36.20 -11.06 -17.71
C GLU A 175 36.81 -12.45 -17.45
N GLN A 176 36.25 -13.51 -18.06
CA GLN A 176 36.66 -14.89 -17.81
C GLN A 176 37.30 -15.53 -19.05
N SER A 177 38.37 -16.29 -18.85
CA SER A 177 39.07 -16.98 -19.94
C SER A 177 38.46 -18.36 -20.29
N LYS A 178 37.69 -18.95 -19.37
CA LYS A 178 37.05 -20.28 -19.46
C LYS A 178 35.73 -20.28 -18.68
N GLY A 179 34.95 -21.34 -18.81
CA GLY A 179 33.73 -21.59 -18.03
C GLY A 179 32.45 -21.09 -18.68
N PHE A 180 32.44 -20.80 -20.00
CA PHE A 180 31.26 -20.25 -20.68
C PHE A 180 30.03 -21.14 -20.50
N LEU A 181 30.21 -22.46 -20.67
CA LEU A 181 29.12 -23.42 -20.57
C LEU A 181 28.53 -23.44 -19.16
N SER A 182 29.39 -23.45 -18.13
CA SER A 182 28.96 -23.41 -16.73
C SER A 182 28.23 -22.11 -16.41
N ALA A 183 28.74 -20.96 -16.87
CA ALA A 183 28.09 -19.66 -16.69
C ALA A 183 26.72 -19.59 -17.40
N MET A 184 26.63 -20.14 -18.61
CA MET A 184 25.36 -20.28 -19.33
C MET A 184 24.36 -21.18 -18.59
N ARG A 185 24.81 -22.30 -18.02
CA ARG A 185 23.94 -23.21 -17.22
C ARG A 185 23.42 -22.51 -15.98
N GLU A 186 24.32 -21.85 -15.25
CA GLU A 186 23.98 -21.04 -14.08
C GLU A 186 22.93 -19.99 -14.44
N LEU A 187 23.12 -19.26 -15.54
CA LEU A 187 22.14 -18.25 -16.01
C LEU A 187 20.78 -18.87 -16.34
N MET A 188 20.77 -19.92 -17.17
CA MET A 188 19.55 -20.48 -17.74
C MET A 188 18.75 -21.27 -16.72
N LEU A 189 19.41 -22.06 -15.86
CA LEU A 189 18.75 -23.02 -14.98
C LEU A 189 18.78 -22.59 -13.52
N ASP A 190 19.93 -22.20 -12.98
CA ASP A 190 20.12 -22.20 -11.52
C ASP A 190 19.91 -20.83 -10.86
N SER A 191 20.38 -19.75 -11.47
CA SER A 191 20.34 -18.39 -10.92
C SER A 191 19.04 -17.66 -11.24
N VAL A 192 18.50 -16.93 -10.27
CA VAL A 192 17.37 -16.01 -10.47
C VAL A 192 17.80 -14.58 -10.81
N GLN A 193 19.10 -14.24 -10.68
CA GLN A 193 19.57 -12.85 -10.76
C GLN A 193 19.36 -12.21 -12.13
N ALA A 194 19.47 -13.00 -13.20
CA ALA A 194 19.25 -12.54 -14.56
C ALA A 194 17.82 -12.76 -15.06
N LYS A 195 16.93 -13.28 -14.20
CA LYS A 195 15.57 -13.65 -14.55
C LYS A 195 14.59 -12.64 -13.98
N GLU A 196 13.57 -12.31 -14.75
CA GLU A 196 12.51 -11.41 -14.30
C GLU A 196 11.16 -11.83 -14.89
N TRP A 197 10.14 -11.89 -14.06
CA TRP A 197 8.77 -12.05 -14.53
C TRP A 197 8.30 -10.80 -15.27
N LEU A 198 7.94 -10.96 -16.55
CA LEU A 198 7.25 -9.93 -17.31
C LEU A 198 5.74 -10.00 -17.08
N PHE A 199 5.22 -11.22 -16.91
CA PHE A 199 3.83 -11.48 -16.59
C PHE A 199 3.72 -12.89 -16.00
N HIS A 200 2.86 -13.08 -15.00
CA HIS A 200 2.61 -14.40 -14.43
C HIS A 200 1.22 -14.93 -14.87
N SER A 201 0.27 -14.99 -13.95
CA SER A 201 -1.07 -15.53 -14.19
C SER A 201 -2.05 -14.37 -14.13
N LYS A 202 -2.87 -14.24 -15.18
CA LYS A 202 -3.91 -13.22 -15.24
C LYS A 202 -4.88 -13.36 -14.07
N SER A 203 -5.33 -14.58 -13.77
CA SER A 203 -6.29 -14.82 -12.68
C SER A 203 -5.73 -14.42 -11.31
N ARG A 204 -4.45 -14.71 -11.03
CA ARG A 204 -3.80 -14.28 -9.78
C ARG A 204 -3.66 -12.76 -9.71
N GLN A 205 -3.27 -12.11 -10.79
CA GLN A 205 -3.16 -10.65 -10.84
C GLN A 205 -4.52 -9.97 -10.66
N ASP A 206 -5.55 -10.45 -11.38
CA ASP A 206 -6.91 -9.94 -11.27
C ASP A 206 -7.48 -10.13 -9.86
N GLN A 207 -7.12 -11.22 -9.17
CA GLN A 207 -7.48 -11.42 -7.77
C GLN A 207 -6.86 -10.34 -6.87
N ARG A 208 -5.54 -10.08 -6.98
CA ARG A 208 -4.87 -9.04 -6.18
C ARG A 208 -5.37 -7.64 -6.49
N LYS A 209 -5.74 -7.40 -7.75
CA LYS A 209 -6.38 -6.16 -8.17
C LYS A 209 -7.73 -5.98 -7.48
N ARG A 210 -8.61 -6.98 -7.47
CA ARG A 210 -9.90 -6.93 -6.76
C ARG A 210 -9.71 -6.69 -5.26
N GLU A 211 -8.78 -7.41 -4.62
CA GLU A 211 -8.46 -7.19 -3.20
C GLU A 211 -8.00 -5.74 -2.92
N PHE A 212 -7.28 -5.11 -3.85
CA PHE A 212 -6.92 -3.71 -3.74
C PHE A 212 -8.11 -2.77 -3.97
N GLU A 213 -8.97 -3.05 -4.95
CA GLU A 213 -10.19 -2.29 -5.21
C GLU A 213 -11.13 -2.29 -4.00
N ASP A 214 -11.27 -3.44 -3.32
CA ASP A 214 -12.06 -3.56 -2.08
C ASP A 214 -11.48 -2.67 -0.95
N LEU A 215 -10.15 -2.61 -0.81
CA LEU A 215 -9.49 -1.73 0.15
C LEU A 215 -9.68 -0.25 -0.17
N VAL A 216 -9.61 0.11 -1.45
CA VAL A 216 -9.88 1.46 -1.93
C VAL A 216 -11.32 1.86 -1.58
N GLN A 217 -12.28 0.97 -1.86
CA GLN A 217 -13.69 1.24 -1.55
C GLN A 217 -13.92 1.39 -0.05
N ALA A 218 -13.38 0.48 0.77
CA ALA A 218 -13.49 0.58 2.23
C ALA A 218 -12.93 1.89 2.79
N LYS A 219 -11.82 2.40 2.22
CA LYS A 219 -11.25 3.69 2.64
C LYS A 219 -12.12 4.87 2.21
N ARG A 220 -12.75 4.83 1.03
CA ARG A 220 -13.73 5.85 0.60
C ARG A 220 -14.94 5.89 1.53
N ASP A 221 -15.47 4.72 1.85
CA ASP A 221 -16.63 4.60 2.76
C ASP A 221 -16.28 5.13 4.15
N LEU A 222 -15.08 4.85 4.66
CA LEU A 222 -14.61 5.40 5.94
C LEU A 222 -14.52 6.93 5.92
N ILE A 223 -14.01 7.52 4.83
CA ILE A 223 -13.90 8.98 4.69
C ILE A 223 -15.29 9.62 4.66
N GLU A 224 -16.21 9.05 3.89
CA GLU A 224 -17.59 9.55 3.79
C GLU A 224 -18.33 9.40 5.13
N ALA A 225 -18.18 8.27 5.81
CA ALA A 225 -18.76 8.06 7.14
C ALA A 225 -18.24 9.09 8.15
N LYS A 226 -16.93 9.40 8.15
CA LYS A 226 -16.35 10.46 9.00
C LYS A 226 -16.94 11.83 8.69
N LYS A 227 -17.13 12.14 7.41
CA LYS A 227 -17.73 13.41 6.96
C LYS A 227 -19.18 13.51 7.42
N GLN A 228 -19.96 12.45 7.27
CA GLN A 228 -21.36 12.38 7.71
C GLN A 228 -21.48 12.49 9.23
N ALA A 229 -20.62 11.80 9.98
CA ALA A 229 -20.59 11.90 11.44
C ALA A 229 -20.31 13.34 11.92
N LYS A 230 -19.32 14.01 11.30
CA LYS A 230 -18.99 15.41 11.61
C LYS A 230 -20.15 16.36 11.30
N LEU A 231 -20.87 16.12 10.20
CA LEU A 231 -22.04 16.90 9.83
C LEU A 231 -23.19 16.69 10.83
N GLN A 232 -23.46 15.44 11.22
CA GLN A 232 -24.48 15.11 12.21
C GLN A 232 -24.17 15.76 13.57
N GLU A 233 -22.90 15.73 13.99
CA GLU A 233 -22.47 16.39 15.23
C GLU A 233 -22.67 17.91 15.17
N ALA A 234 -22.30 18.55 14.07
CA ALA A 234 -22.52 19.98 13.86
C ALA A 234 -24.01 20.35 13.87
N ASN A 235 -24.86 19.55 13.23
CA ASN A 235 -26.31 19.76 13.23
C ASN A 235 -26.89 19.63 14.64
N ARG A 236 -26.53 18.59 15.39
CA ARG A 236 -26.96 18.42 16.80
C ARG A 236 -26.52 19.58 17.69
N ALA A 237 -25.30 20.07 17.51
CA ALA A 237 -24.80 21.22 18.25
C ALA A 237 -25.61 22.50 17.92
N ASN A 238 -26.00 22.68 16.66
CA ASN A 238 -26.83 23.80 16.24
C ASN A 238 -28.26 23.70 16.80
N GLU A 239 -28.89 22.53 16.73
CA GLU A 239 -30.22 22.29 17.30
C GLU A 239 -30.25 22.60 18.81
N LEU A 240 -29.26 22.13 19.56
CA LEU A 240 -29.14 22.40 21.00
C LEU A 240 -28.91 23.89 21.30
N ARG A 241 -28.22 24.61 20.41
CA ARG A 241 -28.03 26.06 20.52
C ARG A 241 -29.34 26.80 20.27
N GLU A 242 -30.07 26.44 19.22
CA GLU A 242 -31.38 27.03 18.91
C GLU A 242 -32.39 26.75 20.02
N GLN A 243 -32.41 25.54 20.58
CA GLN A 243 -33.25 25.21 21.72
C GLN A 243 -32.94 26.12 22.92
N ARG A 244 -31.67 26.28 23.28
CA ARG A 244 -31.25 27.18 24.37
C ARG A 244 -31.62 28.64 24.11
N LEU A 245 -31.58 29.09 22.85
CA LEU A 245 -32.02 30.44 22.48
C LEU A 245 -33.54 30.58 22.60
N ARG A 246 -34.31 29.58 22.17
CA ARG A 246 -35.77 29.55 22.34
C ARG A 246 -36.16 29.60 23.81
N GLU A 247 -35.53 28.79 24.66
CA GLU A 247 -35.75 28.78 26.10
C GLU A 247 -35.41 30.14 26.74
N ARG A 248 -34.29 30.78 26.36
CA ARG A 248 -33.95 32.11 26.88
C ARG A 248 -34.91 33.22 26.45
N SER A 249 -35.49 33.09 25.27
CA SER A 249 -36.41 34.07 24.70
C SER A 249 -37.88 33.81 25.07
N ASP A 250 -38.17 32.80 25.89
CA ASP A 250 -39.53 32.49 26.34
C ASP A 250 -40.07 33.62 27.24
N PRO A 251 -41.09 34.38 26.79
CA PRO A 251 -41.68 35.46 27.57
C PRO A 251 -42.24 34.98 28.91
N GLN A 252 -42.71 33.72 28.98
CA GLN A 252 -43.27 33.16 30.19
C GLN A 252 -42.20 32.95 31.27
N ILE A 253 -40.96 32.63 30.89
CA ILE A 253 -39.85 32.49 31.83
C ILE A 253 -39.48 33.86 32.42
N ALA A 254 -39.40 34.89 31.59
CA ALA A 254 -39.16 36.26 32.06
C ALA A 254 -40.26 36.73 33.02
N GLU A 255 -41.53 36.48 32.67
CA GLU A 255 -42.67 36.81 33.53
C GLU A 255 -42.65 36.05 34.87
N ASN A 256 -42.34 34.74 34.83
CA ASN A 256 -42.25 33.93 36.04
C ASN A 256 -41.12 34.40 36.95
N ILE A 257 -39.96 34.76 36.40
CA ILE A 257 -38.83 35.32 37.16
C ILE A 257 -39.24 36.63 37.83
N ALA A 258 -39.91 37.53 37.10
CA ALA A 258 -40.39 38.80 37.66
C ALA A 258 -41.41 38.56 38.79
N ARG A 259 -42.38 37.66 38.58
CA ARG A 259 -43.36 37.26 39.59
C ARG A 259 -42.69 36.70 40.84
N ARG A 260 -41.70 35.81 40.66
CA ARG A 260 -40.96 35.22 41.76
C ARG A 260 -40.14 36.23 42.55
N LEU A 261 -39.52 37.18 41.87
CA LEU A 261 -38.77 38.24 42.52
C LEU A 261 -39.67 39.03 43.48
N ASN A 262 -40.85 39.42 43.00
CA ASN A 262 -41.85 40.12 43.80
C ASN A 262 -42.31 39.30 45.01
N ASP A 263 -42.52 38.00 44.84
CA ASP A 263 -42.84 37.09 45.94
C ASP A 263 -41.73 37.10 47.00
N LEU A 264 -40.47 36.89 46.62
CA LEU A 264 -39.36 36.87 47.58
C LEU A 264 -39.20 38.21 48.34
N ILE A 265 -39.35 39.34 47.63
CA ILE A 265 -39.31 40.68 48.23
C ILE A 265 -40.45 40.85 49.22
N ARG A 266 -41.67 40.42 48.86
CA ARG A 266 -42.85 40.49 49.73
C ARG A 266 -42.66 39.67 51.00
N ILE A 267 -42.05 38.47 50.94
CA ILE A 267 -41.76 37.65 52.14
C ILE A 267 -40.87 38.45 53.10
N ALA A 268 -39.78 39.00 52.58
CA ALA A 268 -38.81 39.72 53.40
C ALA A 268 -39.39 41.02 53.98
N LYS A 269 -40.16 41.79 53.19
CA LYS A 269 -40.83 43.01 53.65
C LYS A 269 -41.83 42.70 54.76
N TYR A 270 -42.68 41.70 54.58
CA TYR A 270 -43.64 41.28 55.61
C TYR A 270 -42.95 40.89 56.93
N ALA A 271 -41.85 40.15 56.85
CA ALA A 271 -41.06 39.78 58.03
C ALA A 271 -40.44 41.00 58.73
N SER A 272 -39.97 41.99 57.97
CA SER A 272 -39.43 43.25 58.49
C SER A 272 -40.51 44.11 59.15
N GLU A 273 -41.67 44.26 58.50
CA GLU A 273 -42.81 45.06 58.98
C GLU A 273 -43.43 44.49 60.26
N ALA A 274 -43.35 43.16 60.44
CA ALA A 274 -43.72 42.48 61.69
C ALA A 274 -42.74 42.76 62.85
N GLY A 275 -41.73 43.62 62.66
CA GLY A 275 -40.82 44.09 63.70
C GLY A 275 -39.57 43.22 63.91
N ALA A 276 -39.28 42.27 63.01
CA ALA A 276 -38.08 41.47 63.12
C ALA A 276 -36.83 42.30 62.76
N LYS A 277 -35.80 42.26 63.61
CA LYS A 277 -34.50 42.92 63.36
C LYS A 277 -33.51 42.02 62.62
N SER A 278 -33.69 40.70 62.70
CA SER A 278 -32.87 39.72 62.01
C SER A 278 -33.69 38.47 61.67
N GLY A 279 -33.18 37.68 60.74
CA GLY A 279 -33.82 36.47 60.25
C GLY A 279 -32.83 35.49 59.62
N TRP A 280 -33.38 34.57 58.84
CA TRP A 280 -32.65 33.50 58.17
C TRP A 280 -33.14 33.38 56.73
N GLN A 281 -32.23 33.46 55.78
CA GLN A 281 -32.48 33.23 54.36
C GLN A 281 -32.04 31.82 53.98
N CYS A 282 -32.93 31.07 53.33
CA CYS A 282 -32.55 29.77 52.77
C CYS A 282 -31.52 29.92 51.65
N CYS A 283 -30.43 29.15 51.67
CA CYS A 283 -29.38 29.22 50.64
C CYS A 283 -29.85 28.74 49.26
N SER A 284 -30.92 27.95 49.20
CA SER A 284 -31.41 27.33 47.96
C SER A 284 -32.56 28.10 47.33
N CYS A 285 -33.64 28.36 48.08
CA CYS A 285 -34.80 29.07 47.55
C CYS A 285 -34.82 30.58 47.87
N TYR A 286 -33.86 31.09 48.64
CA TYR A 286 -33.72 32.51 48.99
C TYR A 286 -34.89 33.13 49.76
N ALA A 287 -35.90 32.34 50.14
CA ALA A 287 -36.98 32.79 51.02
C ALA A 287 -36.42 33.12 52.40
N VAL A 288 -36.89 34.24 52.95
CA VAL A 288 -36.43 34.79 54.23
C VAL A 288 -37.46 34.51 55.31
N ARG A 289 -37.01 34.24 56.54
CA ARG A 289 -37.87 33.95 57.70
C ARG A 289 -37.31 34.58 58.95
N THR A 290 -38.16 34.82 59.95
CA THR A 290 -37.75 35.37 61.25
C THR A 290 -37.25 34.29 62.21
N THR A 291 -37.62 33.03 61.99
CA THR A 291 -37.24 31.88 62.82
C THR A 291 -36.33 30.91 62.07
N LYS A 292 -35.31 30.40 62.77
CA LYS A 292 -34.44 29.35 62.23
C LYS A 292 -35.14 28.00 62.31
N LEU A 293 -35.32 27.35 61.16
CA LEU A 293 -35.87 26.00 61.08
C LEU A 293 -34.77 25.00 60.74
N LYS A 294 -34.97 23.74 61.12
CA LYS A 294 -34.06 22.64 60.72
C LYS A 294 -34.07 22.41 59.21
N GLN A 295 -35.21 22.69 58.56
CA GLN A 295 -35.42 22.59 57.12
C GLN A 295 -36.30 23.74 56.64
N CYS A 296 -36.01 24.27 55.46
CA CYS A 296 -36.81 25.29 54.81
C CYS A 296 -38.15 24.68 54.38
N ILE A 297 -39.27 25.26 54.79
CA ILE A 297 -40.59 24.70 54.44
C ILE A 297 -40.97 24.85 52.97
N HIS A 298 -40.22 25.63 52.19
CA HIS A 298 -40.50 25.84 50.77
C HIS A 298 -39.71 24.89 49.85
N CYS A 299 -38.49 24.51 50.23
CA CYS A 299 -37.62 23.66 49.39
C CYS A 299 -37.02 22.45 50.13
N GLY A 300 -37.30 22.28 51.42
CA GLY A 300 -36.78 21.20 52.26
C GLY A 300 -35.31 21.34 52.68
N GLN A 301 -34.56 22.31 52.14
CA GLN A 301 -33.12 22.45 52.40
C GLN A 301 -32.82 22.93 53.82
N SER A 302 -31.76 22.39 54.42
CA SER A 302 -31.36 22.68 55.81
C SER A 302 -30.45 23.88 55.96
N GLU A 303 -29.81 24.34 54.89
CA GLU A 303 -28.87 25.46 54.94
C GLU A 303 -29.58 26.82 54.86
N SER A 304 -29.22 27.70 55.80
CA SER A 304 -29.70 29.07 55.86
C SER A 304 -28.61 30.01 56.36
N LEU A 305 -28.54 31.20 55.77
CA LEU A 305 -27.65 32.28 56.20
C LEU A 305 -28.43 33.31 57.05
N PRO A 306 -27.78 34.01 58.00
CA PRO A 306 -28.38 35.15 58.66
C PRO A 306 -28.83 36.20 57.64
N PHE A 307 -29.99 36.80 57.89
CA PHE A 307 -30.55 37.86 57.08
C PHE A 307 -30.80 39.08 57.95
N ASP A 308 -30.36 40.24 57.48
CA ASP A 308 -30.50 41.52 58.19
C ASP A 308 -31.76 42.26 57.71
N PHE A 309 -32.62 42.67 58.64
CA PHE A 309 -33.83 43.46 58.33
C PHE A 309 -33.64 44.96 58.59
N SER A 310 -32.39 45.43 58.71
CA SER A 310 -32.08 46.86 58.79
C SER A 310 -32.66 47.63 57.60
N GLU A 311 -33.03 48.90 57.84
CA GLU A 311 -33.57 49.80 56.82
C GLU A 311 -32.63 49.94 55.61
N ASP A 312 -31.31 49.93 55.86
CA ASP A 312 -30.28 49.99 54.82
C ASP A 312 -30.28 48.73 53.93
N ASN A 313 -30.38 47.52 54.51
CA ASN A 313 -30.46 46.30 53.71
C ASN A 313 -31.82 46.14 53.00
N MET A 314 -32.91 46.60 53.63
CA MET A 314 -34.26 46.50 53.07
C MET A 314 -34.52 47.50 51.94
N SER A 315 -33.95 48.70 51.99
CA SER A 315 -34.05 49.71 50.93
C SER A 315 -33.37 49.26 49.62
N ASN A 316 -32.34 48.42 49.71
CA ASN A 316 -31.59 47.89 48.57
C ASN A 316 -31.96 46.45 48.18
N LEU A 317 -33.02 45.90 48.79
CA LEU A 317 -33.35 44.49 48.68
C LEU A 317 -33.66 44.03 47.26
N GLU A 318 -34.41 44.84 46.52
CA GLU A 318 -34.83 44.53 45.16
C GLU A 318 -33.63 44.42 44.22
N ASN A 319 -32.73 45.40 44.26
CA ASN A 319 -31.48 45.39 43.51
C ASN A 319 -30.63 44.16 43.87
N LYS A 320 -30.52 43.83 45.16
CA LYS A 320 -29.76 42.68 45.63
C LYS A 320 -30.32 41.36 45.09
N PHE A 321 -31.64 41.19 45.14
CA PHE A 321 -32.29 39.96 44.71
C PHE A 321 -32.32 39.82 43.18
N TYR A 322 -32.46 40.94 42.46
CA TYR A 322 -32.37 41.00 41.01
C TYR A 322 -30.95 40.67 40.51
N CYS A 323 -29.93 41.42 40.96
CA CYS A 323 -28.54 41.22 40.54
C CYS A 323 -27.99 39.84 40.93
N GLY A 324 -28.42 39.28 42.06
CA GLY A 324 -28.06 37.92 42.49
C GLY A 324 -28.71 36.79 41.68
N ASN A 325 -29.65 37.13 40.80
CA ASN A 325 -30.52 36.20 40.08
C ASN A 325 -31.27 35.23 41.03
N TYR A 326 -31.67 35.73 42.20
CA TYR A 326 -32.27 34.91 43.25
C TYR A 326 -33.63 34.37 42.84
N ALA A 327 -34.39 35.13 42.06
CA ALA A 327 -35.70 34.71 41.58
C ALA A 327 -35.63 33.49 40.65
N ALA A 328 -34.72 33.46 39.66
CA ALA A 328 -34.57 32.30 38.77
C ALA A 328 -34.09 31.06 39.52
N LYS A 329 -33.11 31.21 40.43
CA LYS A 329 -32.63 30.10 41.27
C LYS A 329 -33.71 29.60 42.23
N SER A 330 -34.51 30.52 42.77
CA SER A 330 -35.62 30.21 43.66
C SER A 330 -36.74 29.46 42.95
N LEU A 331 -37.07 29.82 41.70
CA LEU A 331 -38.04 29.07 40.88
C LEU A 331 -37.61 27.61 40.68
N ALA A 332 -36.32 27.37 40.43
CA ALA A 332 -35.80 26.01 40.28
C ALA A 332 -35.86 25.21 41.60
N ALA A 333 -35.63 25.86 42.74
CA ALA A 333 -35.57 25.21 44.05
C ALA A 333 -36.94 25.02 44.73
N ALA A 334 -37.90 25.92 44.48
CA ALA A 334 -39.23 25.90 45.10
C ALA A 334 -40.26 26.49 44.14
N PRO A 335 -40.66 25.79 43.06
CA PRO A 335 -41.49 26.37 42.00
C PRO A 335 -42.82 26.96 42.50
N PHE A 336 -43.32 26.47 43.64
CA PHE A 336 -44.50 26.99 44.33
C PHE A 336 -44.10 27.58 45.69
N LEU A 337 -44.04 28.91 45.81
CA LEU A 337 -44.00 29.54 47.14
C LEU A 337 -45.43 29.69 47.62
N ILE A 338 -45.80 28.87 48.60
CA ILE A 338 -47.04 29.05 49.33
C ILE A 338 -46.75 30.09 50.42
N PHE A 339 -47.40 31.23 50.31
CA PHE A 339 -47.31 32.33 51.27
C PHE A 339 -48.24 32.12 52.45
#